data_AF-A0A4R5XM19-F1
#
_entry.id   AF-A0A4R5XM19-F1
#
_cell.length_a   1.000
_cell.length_b   1.000
_cell.length_c   1.000
_cell.angle_alpha   90.00
_cell.angle_beta   90.00
_cell.angle_gamma   90.00
#
_symmetry.space_group_name_H-M   'P 1'
#
loop_
_entity.id
_entity.type
_entity.pdbx_description
1 polymer ?
#
loop_
_entity_poly.entity_id
_entity_poly.type
_entity_poly.pdbx_seq_one_letter_code
_entity_poly.pdbx_strand_id
1 'polypeptide(L)'
;MIVLTASFLMVLQPDASTVTAFVLSSFVLLIFNMKRQMIRYAVLVIPLIFIVLSWVFIDGLAPVPYVEDILFMAKDLGTIWFIISLLSLFILIIPFIFFRPVKRKLTSICLGIYFFTLLITTFFGNFPVILMGYGISPIIGYFISINWLLGNKLKDIN
;
A
#
# COMPACT_ATOMS: atom_id res chain seq x y z
N MET A 1 11.60 -12.59 9.50
CA MET A 1 11.51 -11.99 10.83
C MET A 1 10.91 -10.60 10.77
N ILE A 2 11.53 -9.62 10.08
CA ILE A 2 10.99 -8.25 9.97
C ILE A 2 9.54 -8.21 9.46
N VAL A 3 9.21 -8.96 8.40
CA VAL A 3 7.83 -9.02 7.86
C VAL A 3 6.84 -9.53 8.91
N LEU A 4 7.17 -10.62 9.61
CA LEU A 4 6.30 -11.18 10.65
C LEU A 4 6.05 -10.19 11.79
N THR A 5 7.12 -9.56 12.30
CA THR A 5 7.02 -8.61 13.41
C THR A 5 6.26 -7.35 13.01
N ALA A 6 6.52 -6.82 11.81
CA ALA A 6 5.83 -5.63 11.30
C ALA A 6 4.35 -5.92 11.06
N SER A 7 4.02 -7.05 10.43
CA SER A 7 2.62 -7.44 10.22
C SER A 7 1.88 -7.66 11.54
N PHE A 8 2.52 -8.25 12.54
CA PHE A 8 1.93 -8.40 13.87
C PHE A 8 1.62 -7.04 14.52
N LEU A 9 2.56 -6.09 14.45
CA LEU A 9 2.33 -4.73 14.96
C LEU A 9 1.19 -4.02 14.22
N MET A 10 1.08 -4.20 12.90
CA MET A 10 0.01 -3.59 12.11
C MET A 10 -1.38 -4.15 12.43
N VAL A 11 -1.50 -5.44 12.78
CA VAL A 11 -2.78 -6.02 13.23
C VAL A 11 -3.30 -5.34 14.50
N LEU A 12 -2.41 -4.81 15.34
CA LEU A 12 -2.80 -4.07 16.55
C LEU A 12 -3.34 -2.66 16.25
N GLN A 13 -3.21 -2.14 15.02
CA GLN A 13 -3.58 -0.78 14.61
C GLN A 13 -5.02 -0.67 14.02
N PRO A 14 -5.93 -1.60 14.35
CA PRO A 14 -7.13 -2.00 13.59
C PRO A 14 -7.30 -1.65 12.09
N ASP A 15 -6.23 -1.42 11.33
CA ASP A 15 -6.29 -0.96 9.94
C ASP A 15 -5.99 -2.11 8.96
N ALA A 16 -7.03 -2.77 8.46
CA ALA A 16 -6.90 -3.88 7.53
C ALA A 16 -6.31 -3.45 6.16
N SER A 17 -6.48 -2.20 5.75
CA SER A 17 -5.90 -1.68 4.50
C SER A 17 -4.38 -1.68 4.56
N THR A 18 -3.79 -1.20 5.64
CA THR A 18 -2.32 -1.18 5.79
C THR A 18 -1.73 -2.59 5.91
N VAL A 19 -2.39 -3.49 6.65
CA VAL A 19 -1.99 -4.90 6.80
C VAL A 19 -2.02 -5.60 5.43
N THR A 20 -3.10 -5.46 4.66
CA THR A 20 -3.20 -6.05 3.32
C THR A 20 -2.12 -5.53 2.38
N ALA A 21 -1.92 -4.22 2.31
CA ALA A 21 -0.94 -3.60 1.43
C ALA A 21 0.47 -4.07 1.76
N PHE A 22 0.85 -4.08 3.04
CA PHE A 22 2.17 -4.51 3.48
C PHE A 22 2.41 -6.00 3.21
N VAL A 23 1.42 -6.85 3.55
CA VAL A 23 1.55 -8.30 3.39
C VAL A 23 1.59 -8.69 1.92
N LEU A 24 0.72 -8.14 1.06
CA LEU A 24 0.73 -8.44 -0.39
C LEU A 24 2.05 -8.01 -1.05
N SER A 25 2.52 -6.80 -0.74
CA SER A 25 3.80 -6.30 -1.23
C SER A 25 4.98 -7.17 -0.78
N SER A 26 5.03 -7.52 0.50
CA SER A 26 6.06 -8.38 1.08
C SER A 26 6.00 -9.81 0.53
N PHE A 27 4.80 -10.34 0.31
CA PHE A 27 4.57 -11.67 -0.25
C PHE A 27 5.22 -11.80 -1.63
N VAL A 28 4.98 -10.83 -2.51
CA VAL A 28 5.61 -10.76 -3.83
C VAL A 28 7.12 -10.68 -3.69
N LEU A 29 7.64 -9.78 -2.84
CA LEU A 29 9.10 -9.62 -2.66
C LEU A 29 9.78 -10.92 -2.20
N LEU A 30 9.17 -11.65 -1.26
CA LEU A 30 9.75 -12.84 -0.64
C LEU A 30 9.68 -14.06 -1.55
N ILE A 31 8.61 -14.21 -2.34
CA ILE A 31 8.48 -15.30 -3.31
C ILE A 31 9.62 -15.32 -4.32
N PHE A 32 10.06 -14.15 -4.76
CA PHE A 32 11.09 -14.03 -5.79
C PHE A 32 12.52 -13.93 -5.23
N ASN A 33 12.72 -13.68 -3.94
CA ASN A 33 14.06 -13.50 -3.35
C ASN A 33 14.49 -14.59 -2.34
N MET A 34 13.57 -15.34 -1.71
CA MET A 34 13.96 -16.33 -0.71
C MET A 34 14.26 -17.71 -1.29
N LYS A 35 15.48 -18.21 -1.04
CA LYS A 35 15.95 -19.56 -1.44
C LYS A 35 15.56 -20.67 -0.46
N ARG A 36 15.45 -20.39 0.85
CA ARG A 36 15.18 -21.41 1.88
C ARG A 36 13.66 -21.63 2.05
N GLN A 37 13.18 -22.76 1.54
CA GLN A 37 11.74 -23.06 1.41
C GLN A 37 10.98 -23.09 2.75
N MET A 38 11.51 -23.75 3.78
CA MET A 38 10.82 -23.85 5.09
C MET A 38 10.54 -22.49 5.75
N ILE A 39 11.55 -21.60 5.76
CA ILE A 39 11.40 -20.26 6.34
C ILE A 39 10.47 -19.41 5.47
N ARG A 40 10.56 -19.58 4.14
CA ARG A 40 9.69 -18.89 3.19
C ARG A 40 8.21 -19.21 3.46
N TYR A 41 7.84 -20.47 3.67
CA TYR A 41 6.44 -20.81 3.96
C TYR A 41 5.92 -20.15 5.24
N ALA A 42 6.67 -20.22 6.34
CA ALA A 42 6.26 -19.59 7.59
C ALA A 42 6.08 -18.07 7.45
N VAL A 43 7.01 -17.39 6.77
CA VAL A 43 6.97 -15.93 6.57
C VAL A 43 5.90 -15.52 5.55
N LEU A 44 5.40 -16.43 4.70
CA LEU A 44 4.31 -16.15 3.78
C LEU A 44 2.93 -16.46 4.36
N VAL A 45 2.77 -17.60 5.05
CA VAL A 45 1.46 -18.09 5.50
C VAL A 45 0.97 -17.32 6.72
N ILE A 46 1.82 -17.08 7.71
CA ILE A 46 1.40 -16.42 8.96
C ILE A 46 0.87 -14.99 8.70
N PRO A 47 1.52 -14.12 7.90
CA PRO A 47 0.98 -12.80 7.61
C PRO A 47 -0.31 -12.80 6.79
N LEU A 48 -0.59 -13.86 6.01
CA LEU A 48 -1.88 -13.99 5.32
C LEU A 48 -3.02 -14.21 6.32
N ILE A 49 -2.77 -14.94 7.41
CA ILE A 49 -3.75 -15.09 8.50
C ILE A 49 -4.03 -13.73 9.15
N PHE A 50 -3.00 -12.90 9.30
CA PHE A 50 -3.15 -11.54 9.83
C PHE A 50 -4.05 -10.65 8.97
N ILE A 51 -3.98 -10.76 7.64
CA ILE A 51 -4.96 -10.10 6.76
C ILE A 51 -6.37 -10.52 7.16
N VAL A 52 -6.66 -11.81 7.19
CA VAL A 52 -8.00 -12.33 7.48
C VAL A 52 -8.50 -11.83 8.84
N LEU A 53 -7.64 -11.90 9.87
CA LEU A 53 -7.98 -11.40 11.21
C LEU A 53 -8.32 -9.91 11.19
N SER A 54 -7.53 -9.08 10.51
CA SER A 54 -7.80 -7.64 10.44
C SER A 54 -9.11 -7.29 9.72
N TRP A 55 -9.55 -8.07 8.73
CA TRP A 55 -10.85 -7.86 8.09
C TRP A 55 -12.02 -8.39 8.92
N VAL A 56 -11.82 -9.48 9.67
CA VAL A 56 -12.86 -10.02 10.57
C VAL A 56 -13.10 -9.08 11.75
N PHE A 57 -12.02 -8.50 12.29
CA PHE A 57 -12.06 -7.54 13.40
C PHE A 57 -11.85 -6.11 12.91
N ILE A 58 -12.56 -5.72 11.85
CA ILE A 58 -12.53 -4.35 11.35
C ILE A 58 -13.11 -3.41 12.41
N ASP A 59 -12.57 -2.20 12.51
CA ASP A 59 -13.14 -1.20 13.42
C ASP A 59 -14.57 -0.83 12.98
N GLY A 60 -15.48 -0.80 13.94
CA GLY A 60 -16.90 -0.50 13.73
C GLY A 60 -17.22 0.99 13.79
N LEU A 61 -16.20 1.86 13.80
CA LEU A 61 -16.39 3.31 13.85
C LEU A 61 -17.09 3.83 12.58
N ALA A 62 -17.94 4.83 12.79
CA ALA A 62 -18.57 5.56 11.70
C ALA A 62 -17.50 6.31 10.89
N PRO A 63 -17.67 6.40 9.56
CA PRO A 63 -16.63 6.96 8.73
C PRO A 63 -16.46 8.46 8.95
N VAL A 64 -15.21 8.92 8.85
CA VAL A 64 -14.89 10.35 8.92
C VAL A 64 -14.88 10.93 7.50
N PRO A 65 -15.80 11.86 7.15
CA PRO A 65 -16.02 12.23 5.75
C PRO A 65 -14.77 12.71 5.01
N TYR A 66 -13.96 13.55 5.65
CA TYR A 66 -12.74 14.14 5.09
C TYR A 66 -11.49 13.26 5.21
N VAL A 67 -11.62 12.00 5.61
CA VAL A 67 -10.53 11.02 5.73
C VAL A 67 -10.81 9.84 4.81
N GLU A 68 -12.02 9.28 4.93
CA GLU A 68 -12.39 8.01 4.29
C GLU A 68 -13.29 8.24 3.08
N ASP A 69 -14.23 9.19 3.17
CA ASP A 69 -15.20 9.45 2.10
C ASP A 69 -14.81 10.59 1.14
N ILE A 70 -13.55 11.03 1.13
CA ILE A 70 -13.12 12.18 0.31
C ILE A 70 -13.44 12.00 -1.17
N LEU A 71 -13.29 10.77 -1.68
CA LEU A 71 -13.64 10.45 -3.06
C LEU A 71 -15.16 10.55 -3.30
N PHE A 72 -15.97 10.15 -2.33
CA PHE A 72 -17.43 10.29 -2.43
C PHE A 72 -17.88 11.75 -2.28
N MET A 73 -17.23 12.54 -1.41
CA MET A 73 -17.46 13.99 -1.37
C MET A 73 -17.11 14.66 -2.71
N ALA A 74 -16.02 14.25 -3.35
CA ALA A 74 -15.67 14.73 -4.69
C ALA A 74 -16.73 14.32 -5.73
N LYS A 75 -17.33 13.13 -5.58
CA LYS A 75 -18.43 12.67 -6.43
C LYS A 75 -19.71 13.50 -6.24
N ASP A 76 -20.01 13.92 -5.01
CA ASP A 76 -21.16 14.77 -4.72
C ASP A 76 -21.05 16.17 -5.35
N LEU A 77 -19.83 16.66 -5.56
CA LEU A 77 -19.57 17.89 -6.34
C LEU A 77 -19.74 17.68 -7.85
N GLY A 78 -19.74 16.44 -8.33
CA GLY A 78 -19.95 16.05 -9.72
C GLY A 78 -18.99 14.97 -10.20
N THR A 79 -19.43 14.18 -11.18
CA THR A 79 -18.67 13.04 -11.73
C THR A 79 -17.28 13.42 -12.25
N ILE A 80 -17.12 14.63 -12.79
CA ILE A 80 -15.83 15.12 -13.29
C ILE A 80 -14.82 15.24 -12.15
N TRP A 81 -15.22 15.77 -10.99
CA TRP A 81 -14.36 15.91 -9.81
C TRP A 81 -13.95 14.55 -9.26
N PHE A 82 -14.89 13.60 -9.22
CA PHE A 82 -14.57 12.21 -8.88
C PHE A 82 -13.50 11.62 -9.79
N ILE A 83 -13.67 11.74 -11.12
CA ILE A 83 -12.69 11.21 -12.09
C ILE A 83 -11.32 11.87 -11.91
N ILE A 84 -11.25 13.20 -11.75
CA ILE A 84 -9.99 13.91 -11.54
C ILE A 84 -9.31 13.47 -10.25
N SER A 85 -10.07 13.33 -9.15
CA SER A 85 -9.54 12.87 -7.86
C SER A 85 -9.00 11.45 -7.95
N LEU A 86 -9.70 10.55 -8.65
CA LEU A 86 -9.26 9.18 -8.86
C LEU A 86 -7.99 9.13 -9.72
N LEU A 87 -7.96 9.88 -10.83
CA LEU A 87 -6.80 9.97 -11.71
C LEU A 87 -5.56 10.51 -10.98
N SER A 88 -5.72 11.51 -10.11
CA SER A 88 -4.59 12.07 -9.34
C SER A 88 -3.99 11.03 -8.39
N LEU A 89 -4.81 10.18 -7.77
CA LEU A 89 -4.34 9.07 -6.94
C LEU A 89 -3.64 7.98 -7.76
N PHE A 90 -4.19 7.63 -8.93
CA PHE A 90 -3.54 6.66 -9.82
C PHE A 90 -2.17 7.12 -10.31
N ILE A 91 -1.99 8.42 -10.53
CA ILE A 91 -0.70 9.01 -10.93
C ILE A 91 0.40 8.68 -9.91
N LEU A 92 0.09 8.56 -8.62
CA LEU A 92 1.06 8.23 -7.57
C LEU A 92 1.68 6.84 -7.77
N ILE A 93 0.98 5.92 -8.41
CA ILE A 93 1.39 4.53 -8.57
C ILE A 93 2.25 4.36 -9.84
N ILE A 94 2.02 5.20 -10.85
CA ILE A 94 2.67 5.14 -12.17
C ILE A 94 4.21 5.06 -12.08
N PRO A 95 4.92 5.91 -11.29
CA PRO A 95 6.38 5.86 -11.20
C PRO A 95 6.92 4.46 -10.88
N PHE A 96 6.25 3.76 -9.96
CA PHE A 96 6.70 2.48 -9.44
C PHE A 96 6.49 1.31 -10.41
N ILE A 97 5.56 1.44 -11.36
CA ILE A 97 5.22 0.41 -12.34
C ILE A 97 5.90 0.69 -13.69
N PHE A 98 5.88 1.93 -14.17
CA PHE A 98 6.36 2.26 -15.52
C PHE A 98 7.83 2.71 -15.54
N PHE A 99 8.31 3.40 -14.50
CA PHE A 99 9.65 4.00 -14.46
C PHE A 99 10.64 3.21 -13.59
N ARG A 100 10.46 1.88 -13.54
CA ARG A 100 11.23 0.96 -12.70
C ARG A 100 12.75 0.99 -12.98
N PRO A 101 13.61 0.95 -11.95
CA PRO A 101 15.05 0.73 -12.11
C PRO A 101 15.34 -0.70 -12.59
N VAL A 102 16.33 -0.87 -13.47
CA VAL A 102 16.69 -2.15 -14.10
C VAL A 102 17.17 -3.17 -13.08
N LYS A 103 18.03 -2.76 -12.14
CA LYS A 103 18.59 -3.65 -11.11
C LYS A 103 17.64 -3.91 -9.94
N ARG A 104 16.61 -3.07 -9.75
CA ARG A 104 15.68 -3.12 -8.59
C ARG A 104 14.21 -3.19 -9.01
N LYS A 105 13.91 -3.77 -10.19
CA LYS A 105 12.55 -3.87 -10.75
C LYS A 105 11.54 -4.43 -9.76
N LEU A 106 11.89 -5.53 -9.09
CA LEU A 106 11.00 -6.21 -8.15
C LEU A 106 10.59 -5.32 -6.98
N THR A 107 11.56 -4.67 -6.32
CA THR A 107 11.27 -3.76 -5.19
C THR A 107 10.39 -2.60 -5.63
N SER A 108 10.63 -2.04 -6.82
CA SER A 108 9.77 -0.99 -7.38
C SER A 108 8.34 -1.47 -7.59
N ILE A 109 8.15 -2.67 -8.17
CA ILE A 109 6.81 -3.24 -8.34
C ILE A 109 6.14 -3.48 -6.99
N CYS A 110 6.88 -3.95 -5.98
CA CYS A 110 6.34 -4.17 -4.64
C CYS A 110 5.84 -2.87 -3.99
N LEU A 111 6.55 -1.75 -4.17
CA LEU A 111 6.08 -0.43 -3.73
C LEU A 111 4.80 -0.01 -4.49
N GLY A 112 4.76 -0.26 -5.80
CA GLY A 112 3.56 -0.02 -6.61
C GLY A 112 2.36 -0.84 -6.12
N ILE A 113 2.55 -2.13 -5.81
CA ILE A 113 1.53 -3.00 -5.23
C ILE A 113 1.06 -2.46 -3.87
N TYR A 114 1.98 -2.02 -3.02
CA TYR A 114 1.64 -1.45 -1.71
C TYR A 114 0.68 -0.25 -1.84
N PHE A 115 1.05 0.75 -2.64
CA PHE A 115 0.20 1.94 -2.84
C PHE A 115 -1.09 1.61 -3.60
N PHE A 116 -1.06 0.68 -4.55
CA PHE A 116 -2.25 0.25 -5.26
C PHE A 116 -3.24 -0.48 -4.36
N THR A 117 -2.76 -1.38 -3.49
CA THR A 117 -3.62 -2.07 -2.53
C THR A 117 -4.28 -1.06 -1.59
N LEU A 118 -3.52 -0.13 -1.01
CA LEU A 118 -4.06 0.92 -0.15
C LEU A 118 -5.15 1.76 -0.85
N LEU A 119 -5.04 1.99 -2.17
CA LEU A 119 -6.03 2.75 -2.95
C LEU A 119 -7.28 1.92 -3.24
N ILE A 120 -7.14 0.61 -3.43
CA ILE A 120 -8.28 -0.26 -3.70
C ILE A 120 -9.08 -0.51 -2.43
N THR A 121 -8.41 -0.76 -1.32
CA THR A 121 -9.05 -1.12 -0.05
C THR A 121 -9.92 0.01 0.51
N THR A 122 -9.65 1.27 0.18
CA THR A 122 -10.52 2.41 0.54
C THR A 122 -11.93 2.31 -0.03
N PHE A 123 -12.16 1.49 -1.07
CA PHE A 123 -13.49 1.24 -1.61
C PHE A 123 -14.25 0.11 -0.90
N PHE A 124 -13.57 -0.68 -0.07
CA PHE A 124 -14.13 -1.87 0.59
C PHE A 124 -14.32 -1.69 2.10
N GLY A 125 -13.63 -0.72 2.71
CA GLY A 125 -13.80 -0.39 4.11
C GLY A 125 -13.56 1.09 4.36
N ASN A 126 -13.87 1.53 5.57
CA ASN A 126 -13.71 2.90 6.06
C ASN A 126 -12.22 3.17 6.32
N PHE A 127 -11.41 3.18 5.26
CA PHE A 127 -9.98 3.40 5.33
C PHE A 127 -9.60 4.76 4.75
N PRO A 128 -8.61 5.45 5.32
CA PRO A 128 -8.21 6.76 4.82
C PRO A 128 -7.72 6.67 3.37
N VAL A 129 -8.05 7.66 2.55
CA VAL A 129 -7.57 7.73 1.17
C VAL A 129 -6.10 8.15 1.13
N ILE A 130 -5.23 7.43 0.40
CA ILE A 130 -3.79 7.73 0.29
C ILE A 130 -3.56 9.21 -0.04
N LEU A 131 -2.66 9.86 0.73
CA LEU A 131 -2.28 11.28 0.65
C LEU A 131 -3.41 12.31 0.86
N MET A 132 -4.68 11.97 0.64
CA MET A 132 -5.81 12.89 0.80
C MET A 132 -6.41 12.84 2.20
N GLY A 133 -6.58 11.63 2.76
CA GLY A 133 -7.25 11.40 4.04
C GLY A 133 -6.35 10.90 5.16
N TYR A 134 -5.16 10.41 4.84
CA TYR A 134 -4.20 10.03 5.88
C TYR A 134 -3.50 11.22 6.53
N GLY A 135 -3.02 11.02 7.75
CA GLY A 135 -2.04 11.89 8.39
C GLY A 135 -0.68 11.93 7.67
N ILE A 136 0.33 12.51 8.31
CA ILE A 136 1.63 12.78 7.67
C ILE A 136 2.43 11.52 7.27
N SER A 137 2.11 10.36 7.83
CA SER A 137 2.89 9.12 7.65
C SER A 137 2.93 8.63 6.18
N PRO A 138 1.80 8.42 5.48
CA PRO A 138 1.84 8.03 4.06
C PRO A 138 2.45 9.08 3.14
N ILE A 139 2.37 10.36 3.48
CA ILE A 139 3.06 11.43 2.75
C ILE A 139 4.57 11.21 2.82
N ILE A 140 5.12 11.06 4.03
CA ILE A 140 6.54 10.78 4.25
C ILE A 140 6.95 9.47 3.56
N GLY A 141 6.16 8.40 3.73
CA GLY A 141 6.41 7.10 3.12
C GLY A 141 6.47 7.15 1.59
N TYR A 142 5.58 7.93 0.96
CA TYR A 142 5.59 8.16 -0.48
C TYR A 142 6.85 8.90 -0.92
N PHE A 143 7.23 9.99 -0.24
CA PHE A 143 8.44 10.76 -0.58
C PHE A 143 9.72 9.96 -0.41
N ILE A 144 9.82 9.12 0.62
CA ILE A 144 10.94 8.19 0.79
C ILE A 144 10.98 7.19 -0.39
N SER A 145 9.82 6.64 -0.77
CA SER A 145 9.69 5.66 -1.84
C SER A 145 10.07 6.22 -3.21
N ILE A 146 9.61 7.43 -3.54
CA ILE A 146 9.92 8.07 -4.82
C ILE A 146 11.38 8.53 -4.87
N ASN A 147 11.95 9.02 -3.77
CA ASN A 147 13.37 9.37 -3.71
C ASN A 147 14.25 8.13 -3.92
N TRP A 148 13.91 7.01 -3.27
CA TRP A 148 14.56 5.72 -3.51
C TRP A 148 14.45 5.29 -4.98
N LEU A 149 13.29 5.45 -5.62
CA LEU A 149 13.08 5.12 -7.03
C LEU A 149 14.03 5.93 -7.93
N LEU A 150 14.02 7.26 -7.77
CA LEU A 150 14.85 8.18 -8.55
C LEU A 150 16.34 7.90 -8.36
N GLY A 151 16.79 7.72 -7.12
CA GLY A 151 18.18 7.44 -6.81
C GLY A 151 18.68 6.13 -7.42
N ASN A 152 17.84 5.09 -7.51
CA ASN A 152 18.20 3.86 -8.21
C ASN A 152 18.12 3.98 -9.74
N LYS A 153 17.19 4.78 -10.27
CA LYS A 153 17.05 4.99 -11.70
C LYS A 153 18.23 5.77 -12.28
N LEU A 154 18.72 6.79 -11.56
CA LEU A 154 19.92 7.54 -11.94
C LEU A 154 21.17 6.65 -12.01
N LYS A 155 21.30 5.69 -11.09
CA LYS A 155 22.38 4.68 -11.09
C LYS A 155 22.30 3.66 -12.23
N ASP A 156 21.19 3.58 -12.95
CA ASP A 156 21.10 2.75 -14.16
C ASP A 156 21.57 3.50 -15.42
N ILE A 157 21.63 4.84 -15.37
CA ILE A 157 22.00 5.70 -16.50
C ILE A 157 23.51 6.02 -16.47
N ASN A 158 24.08 6.12 -15.26
CA ASN A 158 25.52 6.27 -15.02
C ASN A 158 26.24 4.92 -15.00
#